data_AF-A0A0B2S154-F1
#
_entry.id   AF-A0A0B2S154-F1
#
_cell.length_a   1.000
_cell.length_b   1.000
_cell.length_c   1.000
_cell.angle_alpha   90.00
_cell.angle_beta   90.00
_cell.angle_gamma   90.00
#
_symmetry.space_group_name_H-M   'P 1'
#
loop_
_entity.id
_entity.type
_entity.pdbx_description
1 polymer ?
#
loop_
_entity_poly.entity_id
_entity_poly.type
_entity_poly.pdbx_seq_one_letter_code
_entity_poly.pdbx_strand_id
1 'polypeptide(L)'
;MDKMLFLLMSLFIVSIAGDGASSSCSMDLSYVETIPWNTSTCQHPIDKEPCCNTLLSTFAIGLAEHLKDTSTFTFPMKTLPPLAYMISISGSMPCIRTTHDWRQRVGMVNPVDTSCNGDLKDKTRCKICSDAAYLVTSQLTTIDPNANRIKCFNYIVLYAAAVLNQFGTTDVSTTSCILGLNQPSSGVTEASIKIASNREVLKLGFTLLGVVIGVVLALLMVVMYWKWDKRRKETVYHREIENKVRAIVLPNAGAKWFHVLELKRATKKFSRRNAVGQGGDGVVYKGTLLMVLWLLLRRFLIWRLNGMKISAMRWRS
;
A
#
# COMPACT_ATOMS: atom_id res chain seq x y z
N MET A 1 -21.94 -5.13 -13.87
CA MET A 1 -20.71 -4.77 -13.13
C MET A 1 -20.03 -6.02 -12.57
N ASP A 2 -20.35 -7.20 -13.12
CA ASP A 2 -20.20 -8.46 -12.38
C ASP A 2 -18.94 -9.23 -12.79
N LYS A 3 -18.34 -8.90 -13.94
CA LYS A 3 -17.15 -9.58 -14.46
C LYS A 3 -15.82 -9.04 -13.90
N MET A 4 -15.81 -7.80 -13.42
CA MET A 4 -14.58 -7.16 -12.91
C MET A 4 -14.35 -7.48 -11.42
N LEU A 5 -15.40 -7.82 -10.67
CA LEU A 5 -15.34 -8.22 -9.27
C LEU A 5 -14.86 -9.68 -9.10
N PHE A 6 -15.23 -10.57 -10.02
CA PHE A 6 -14.85 -11.99 -9.98
C PHE A 6 -13.36 -12.23 -10.28
N LEU A 7 -12.73 -11.41 -11.12
CA LEU A 7 -11.31 -11.54 -11.48
C LEU A 7 -10.35 -11.11 -10.35
N LEU A 8 -10.81 -10.28 -9.42
CA LEU A 8 -10.00 -9.84 -8.27
C LEU A 8 -10.04 -10.85 -7.11
N MET A 9 -11.08 -11.69 -7.01
CA MET A 9 -11.21 -12.71 -5.97
C MET A 9 -10.45 -14.00 -6.30
N SER A 10 -10.20 -14.30 -7.59
CA SER A 10 -9.51 -15.53 -8.01
C SER A 10 -7.98 -15.47 -7.89
N LEU A 11 -7.39 -14.29 -7.75
CA LEU A 11 -5.93 -14.11 -7.63
C LEU A 11 -5.40 -14.26 -6.19
N PHE A 12 -6.27 -14.46 -5.19
CA PHE A 12 -5.90 -14.55 -3.78
C PHE A 12 -5.84 -15.96 -3.19
N ILE A 13 -6.16 -17.03 -3.95
CA ILE A 13 -6.26 -18.40 -3.40
C ILE A 13 -5.07 -19.31 -3.72
N VAL A 14 -4.13 -18.92 -4.60
CA VAL A 14 -2.98 -19.77 -4.91
C VAL A 14 -1.73 -19.26 -4.19
N SER A 15 -1.59 -19.66 -2.93
CA SER A 15 -0.30 -20.03 -2.31
C SER A 15 -0.57 -20.48 -0.88
N ILE A 16 -0.36 -21.78 -0.62
CA ILE A 16 0.32 -22.39 0.54
C ILE A 16 -0.12 -23.86 0.54
N ALA A 17 0.67 -24.69 -0.14
CA ALA A 17 0.82 -26.10 0.20
C ALA A 17 2.32 -26.28 0.44
N GLY A 18 2.73 -26.19 1.70
CA GLY A 18 4.09 -26.47 2.13
C GLY A 18 4.13 -27.85 2.74
N ASP A 19 4.89 -28.75 2.13
CA ASP A 19 5.16 -30.10 2.60
C ASP A 19 5.83 -30.08 3.99
N GLY A 20 5.19 -30.71 4.96
CA GLY A 20 5.72 -30.91 6.31
C GLY A 20 6.63 -32.13 6.38
N ALA A 21 7.94 -31.95 6.16
CA ALA A 21 8.94 -32.92 6.60
C ALA A 21 9.38 -32.55 8.03
N SER A 22 8.90 -33.33 9.00
CA SER A 22 9.27 -33.25 10.42
C SER A 22 10.76 -33.53 10.62
N SER A 23 11.57 -32.49 10.80
CA SER A 23 12.89 -32.60 11.44
C SER A 23 12.70 -32.43 12.94
N SER A 24 13.22 -33.37 13.74
CA SER A 24 13.23 -33.23 15.19
C SER A 24 14.07 -32.01 15.56
N CYS A 25 13.44 -30.93 16.02
CA CYS A 25 14.12 -29.71 16.43
C CYS A 25 14.93 -29.98 17.71
N SER A 26 16.24 -29.69 17.68
CA SER A 26 17.18 -29.94 18.77
C SER A 26 17.06 -28.94 19.95
N MET A 27 15.99 -28.14 20.00
CA MET A 27 15.80 -27.03 20.91
C MET A 27 14.38 -27.07 21.45
N ASP A 28 14.24 -27.02 22.77
CA ASP A 28 12.92 -26.89 23.38
C ASP A 28 12.36 -25.49 23.10
N LEU A 29 11.15 -25.43 22.52
CA LEU A 29 10.43 -24.20 22.21
C LEU A 29 9.13 -24.10 23.03
N SER A 30 8.95 -24.98 24.02
CA SER A 30 7.79 -24.96 24.94
C SER A 30 7.62 -23.60 25.64
N TYR A 31 8.72 -22.88 25.87
CA TYR A 31 8.71 -21.54 26.47
C TYR A 31 7.97 -20.48 25.64
N VAL A 32 7.81 -20.69 24.33
CA VAL A 32 7.15 -19.72 23.43
C VAL A 32 5.67 -19.54 23.78
N GLU A 33 5.05 -20.56 24.37
CA GLU A 33 3.66 -20.50 24.84
C GLU A 33 3.52 -19.93 26.26
N THR A 34 4.59 -19.98 27.07
CA THR A 34 4.55 -19.60 28.49
C THR A 34 5.06 -18.18 28.75
N ILE A 35 6.04 -17.71 27.99
CA ILE A 35 6.62 -16.38 28.15
C ILE A 35 5.81 -15.39 27.30
N PRO A 36 5.31 -14.28 27.87
CA PRO A 36 4.56 -13.28 27.12
C PRO A 36 5.45 -12.51 26.14
N TRP A 37 5.15 -12.60 24.85
CA TRP A 37 5.79 -11.82 23.78
C TRP A 37 4.75 -11.26 22.82
N ASN A 38 5.11 -10.19 22.10
CA ASN A 38 4.18 -9.50 21.21
C ASN A 38 4.00 -10.25 19.88
N THR A 39 2.98 -11.11 19.80
CA THR A 39 2.64 -11.85 18.57
C THR A 39 2.00 -10.98 17.50
N SER A 40 1.47 -9.80 17.85
CA SER A 40 0.72 -8.95 16.91
C SER A 40 1.62 -8.41 15.79
N THR A 41 2.93 -8.28 16.03
CA THR A 41 3.90 -7.85 15.01
C THR A 41 4.05 -8.85 13.87
N CYS A 42 3.62 -10.10 14.07
CA CYS A 42 3.70 -11.19 13.09
C CYS A 42 2.32 -11.59 12.53
N GLN A 43 1.26 -10.83 12.85
CA GLN A 43 -0.08 -11.06 12.28
C GLN A 43 -0.25 -10.29 10.96
N HIS A 44 -1.16 -10.75 10.09
CA HIS A 44 -1.38 -10.12 8.79
C HIS A 44 -2.07 -8.74 8.91
N PRO A 45 -1.64 -7.74 8.11
CA PRO A 45 -0.52 -7.75 7.17
C PRO A 45 0.84 -7.75 7.89
N ILE A 46 1.75 -8.64 7.48
CA ILE A 46 3.02 -8.87 8.19
C ILE A 46 4.03 -7.77 7.85
N ASP A 47 4.36 -6.95 8.83
CA ASP A 47 5.55 -6.11 8.80
C ASP A 47 6.78 -6.99 9.09
N LYS A 48 7.56 -7.29 8.04
CA LYS A 48 8.65 -8.28 8.09
C LYS A 48 9.72 -7.95 9.13
N GLU A 49 10.17 -6.70 9.22
CA GLU A 49 11.23 -6.30 10.16
C GLU A 49 10.84 -6.47 11.64
N PRO A 50 9.74 -5.87 12.15
CA PRO A 50 9.38 -6.01 13.56
C PRO A 50 9.02 -7.46 13.92
N CYS A 51 8.45 -8.22 12.98
CA CYS A 51 8.23 -9.65 13.18
C CYS A 51 9.56 -10.41 13.34
N CYS A 52 10.50 -10.23 12.41
CA CYS A 52 11.81 -10.90 12.47
C CYS A 52 12.59 -10.55 13.74
N ASN A 53 12.56 -9.28 14.16
CA ASN A 53 13.23 -8.84 15.39
C ASN A 53 12.60 -9.49 16.63
N THR A 54 11.28 -9.54 16.70
CA THR A 54 10.57 -10.17 17.82
C THR A 54 10.84 -11.67 17.87
N LEU A 55 10.81 -12.35 16.72
CA LEU A 55 11.14 -13.78 16.62
C LEU A 55 12.59 -14.07 16.99
N LEU A 56 13.53 -13.17 16.66
CA LEU A 56 14.93 -13.30 17.05
C LEU A 56 15.10 -13.19 18.56
N SER A 57 14.44 -12.23 19.20
CA SER A 57 14.45 -12.09 20.67
C SER A 57 13.80 -13.28 21.36
N THR A 58 12.70 -13.84 20.83
CA THR A 58 12.13 -15.07 21.37
C THR A 58 13.08 -16.24 21.20
N PHE A 59 13.70 -16.41 20.04
CA PHE A 59 14.63 -17.52 19.79
C PHE A 59 15.89 -17.45 20.67
N ALA A 60 16.32 -16.23 21.03
CA ALA A 60 17.45 -16.02 21.93
C ALA A 60 17.24 -16.61 23.33
N ILE A 61 15.98 -16.83 23.76
CA ILE A 61 15.67 -17.46 25.05
C ILE A 61 16.18 -18.89 25.08
N GLY A 62 15.80 -19.73 24.12
CA GLY A 62 16.30 -21.10 24.12
C GLY A 62 17.79 -21.20 23.77
N LEU A 63 18.38 -20.20 23.08
CA LEU A 63 19.83 -20.16 22.88
C LEU A 63 20.56 -19.93 24.20
N ALA A 64 20.02 -19.05 25.04
CA ALA A 64 20.55 -18.81 26.38
C ALA A 64 20.38 -20.05 27.26
N GLU A 65 19.27 -20.78 27.16
CA GLU A 65 19.08 -22.05 27.87
C GLU A 65 20.09 -23.12 27.39
N HIS A 66 20.27 -23.27 26.08
CA HIS A 66 21.30 -24.16 25.52
C HIS A 66 22.71 -23.78 25.97
N LEU A 67 23.04 -22.49 26.01
CA LEU A 67 24.33 -21.99 26.51
C LEU A 67 24.53 -22.33 27.98
N LYS A 68 23.47 -22.19 28.79
CA LYS A 68 23.49 -22.53 30.22
C LYS A 68 23.80 -24.00 30.43
N ASP A 69 23.19 -24.88 29.64
CA ASP A 69 23.35 -26.34 29.78
C ASP A 69 24.67 -26.85 29.20
N THR A 70 25.08 -26.34 28.04
CA THR A 70 26.24 -26.87 27.30
C THR A 70 27.54 -26.09 27.53
N SER A 71 27.46 -24.88 28.09
CA SER A 71 28.59 -23.93 28.19
C SER A 71 29.19 -23.53 26.83
N THR A 72 28.48 -23.77 25.72
CA THR A 72 28.92 -23.41 24.37
C THR A 72 28.00 -22.39 23.72
N PHE A 73 28.59 -21.40 23.05
CA PHE A 73 27.84 -20.39 22.28
C PHE A 73 27.50 -20.85 20.85
N THR A 74 28.13 -21.94 20.40
CA THR A 74 27.92 -22.51 19.06
C THR A 74 26.76 -23.49 19.07
N PHE A 75 25.69 -23.15 18.35
CA PHE A 75 24.57 -24.06 18.18
C PHE A 75 24.82 -25.01 16.99
N PRO A 76 24.63 -26.33 17.12
CA PRO A 76 24.74 -27.28 16.02
C PRO A 76 23.54 -27.16 15.09
N MET A 77 23.45 -26.08 14.31
CA MET A 77 22.35 -25.86 13.40
C MET A 77 22.55 -26.66 12.11
N LYS A 78 22.36 -27.98 12.18
CA LYS A 78 22.55 -28.88 11.02
C LYS A 78 21.35 -28.88 10.05
N THR A 79 20.19 -28.29 10.36
CA THR A 79 18.95 -28.55 9.60
C THR A 79 17.94 -27.39 9.42
N LEU A 80 18.28 -26.11 9.64
CA LEU A 80 17.37 -24.99 9.28
C LEU A 80 17.99 -23.98 8.30
N PRO A 81 17.84 -24.17 6.98
CA PRO A 81 18.31 -23.19 6.00
C PRO A 81 17.77 -21.75 6.19
N PRO A 82 16.50 -21.48 6.58
CA PRO A 82 16.04 -20.10 6.78
C PRO A 82 16.54 -19.46 8.08
N LEU A 83 16.80 -20.24 9.13
CA LEU A 83 17.30 -19.72 10.41
C LEU A 83 18.80 -19.42 10.38
N ALA A 84 19.53 -20.05 9.44
CA ALA A 84 20.97 -19.86 9.24
C ALA A 84 21.30 -18.45 8.74
N TYR A 85 20.33 -17.83 8.07
CA TYR A 85 20.40 -16.45 7.63
C TYR A 85 20.00 -15.45 8.72
N MET A 86 19.02 -15.78 9.58
CA MET A 86 18.63 -14.92 10.71
C MET A 86 19.73 -14.82 11.76
N ILE A 87 20.43 -15.93 11.98
CA ILE A 87 21.56 -16.01 12.88
C ILE A 87 22.79 -16.13 12.00
N SER A 88 23.35 -15.00 11.55
CA SER A 88 24.66 -14.96 10.88
C SER A 88 25.80 -15.39 11.84
N ILE A 89 25.64 -16.44 12.65
CA ILE A 89 26.74 -17.08 13.38
C ILE A 89 27.57 -17.93 12.39
N SER A 90 26.98 -18.40 11.28
CA SER A 90 27.70 -19.15 10.26
C SER A 90 28.37 -18.23 9.24
N GLY A 91 29.62 -17.84 9.49
CA GLY A 91 30.46 -17.21 8.46
C GLY A 91 31.60 -16.33 8.96
N SER A 92 31.60 -15.97 10.24
CA SER A 92 32.73 -15.29 10.89
C SER A 92 33.15 -16.09 12.12
N MET A 93 34.43 -16.00 12.49
CA MET A 93 34.89 -16.54 13.77
C MET A 93 33.99 -15.96 14.89
N PRO A 94 33.41 -16.80 15.77
CA PRO A 94 32.61 -16.30 16.89
C PRO A 94 33.50 -15.48 17.83
N CYS A 95 32.99 -14.35 18.33
CA CYS A 95 33.76 -13.50 19.26
C CYS A 95 34.16 -14.27 20.53
N ILE A 96 33.31 -15.20 20.95
CA ILE A 96 33.49 -16.06 22.11
C ILE A 96 32.87 -17.42 21.80
N ARG A 97 33.61 -18.50 22.09
CA ARG A 97 33.18 -19.88 21.77
C ARG A 97 32.53 -20.59 22.94
N THR A 98 33.06 -20.39 24.13
CA THR A 98 32.61 -21.08 25.36
C THR A 98 32.60 -20.12 26.55
N THR A 99 31.93 -20.50 27.63
CA THR A 99 31.96 -19.74 28.89
C THR A 99 33.36 -19.72 29.52
N HIS A 100 34.24 -20.66 29.17
CA HIS A 100 35.65 -20.65 29.56
C HIS A 100 36.45 -19.60 28.75
N ASP A 101 36.25 -19.58 27.44
CA ASP A 101 36.85 -18.59 26.53
C ASP A 101 36.40 -17.15 26.90
N TRP A 102 35.15 -16.99 27.31
CA TRP A 102 34.64 -15.74 27.91
C TRP A 102 35.51 -15.27 29.07
N ARG A 103 35.68 -16.13 30.09
CA ARG A 103 36.42 -15.79 31.32
C ARG A 103 37.89 -15.49 31.06
N GLN A 104 38.49 -16.12 30.05
CA GLN A 104 39.88 -15.85 29.65
C GLN A 104 40.03 -14.50 28.93
N ARG A 105 39.08 -14.12 28.07
CA ARG A 105 39.17 -12.90 27.25
C ARG A 105 38.65 -11.64 27.95
N VAL A 106 37.56 -11.77 28.67
CA VAL A 106 36.85 -10.64 29.32
C VAL A 106 37.21 -10.52 30.80
N GLY A 107 37.74 -11.59 31.39
CA GLY A 107 38.10 -11.65 32.81
C GLY A 107 37.03 -12.33 33.67
N MET A 108 37.43 -12.69 34.89
CA MET A 108 36.58 -13.38 35.88
C MET A 108 35.52 -12.48 36.50
N VAL A 109 35.79 -11.17 36.57
CA VAL A 109 34.86 -10.14 37.02
C VAL A 109 34.95 -8.98 36.03
N ASN A 110 33.84 -8.69 35.36
CA ASN A 110 33.73 -7.61 34.40
C ASN A 110 32.46 -6.76 34.68
N PRO A 111 32.29 -5.62 34.01
CA PRO A 111 31.16 -4.72 34.25
C PRO A 111 29.79 -5.38 34.03
N VAL A 112 29.69 -6.36 33.13
CA VAL A 112 28.43 -7.08 32.85
C VAL A 112 28.08 -8.02 34.01
N ASP A 113 29.08 -8.71 34.59
CA ASP A 113 28.86 -9.58 35.76
C ASP A 113 28.25 -8.80 36.93
N THR A 114 28.68 -7.56 37.14
CA THR A 114 28.20 -6.75 38.27
C THR A 114 26.87 -6.07 37.99
N SER A 115 26.62 -5.68 36.74
CA SER A 115 25.45 -4.88 36.38
C SER A 115 24.20 -5.72 36.07
N CYS A 116 24.37 -6.97 35.61
CA CYS A 116 23.28 -7.81 35.14
C CYS A 116 22.81 -8.88 36.15
N ASN A 117 23.45 -8.98 37.33
CA ASN A 117 23.30 -10.08 38.30
C ASN A 117 22.12 -10.00 39.29
N GLY A 118 20.97 -9.42 38.91
CA GLY A 118 19.83 -9.33 39.84
C GLY A 118 18.50 -8.98 39.17
N ASP A 119 17.59 -8.29 39.85
CA ASP A 119 16.28 -7.92 39.29
C ASP A 119 16.36 -6.74 38.30
N LEU A 120 15.96 -6.97 37.05
CA LEU A 120 16.02 -5.98 35.96
C LEU A 120 14.69 -5.27 35.70
N LYS A 121 13.72 -5.36 36.61
CA LYS A 121 12.49 -4.55 36.58
C LYS A 121 12.77 -3.05 36.58
N ASP A 122 13.81 -2.61 37.30
CA ASP A 122 14.24 -1.21 37.29
C ASP A 122 14.94 -0.88 35.96
N LYS A 123 14.35 0.05 35.21
CA LYS A 123 14.87 0.57 33.95
C LYS A 123 16.29 1.12 34.07
N THR A 124 16.64 1.69 35.22
CA THR A 124 17.99 2.22 35.48
C THR A 124 19.00 1.08 35.49
N ARG A 125 18.71 0.00 36.22
CA ARG A 125 19.62 -1.14 36.32
C ARG A 125 19.72 -1.90 35.02
N CYS A 126 18.60 -2.02 34.30
CA CYS A 126 18.58 -2.55 32.95
C CYS A 126 19.51 -1.77 32.01
N LYS A 127 19.40 -0.43 32.02
CA LYS A 127 20.28 0.43 31.22
C LYS A 127 21.76 0.27 31.58
N ILE A 128 22.09 0.23 32.88
CA ILE A 128 23.48 0.03 33.33
C ILE A 128 24.02 -1.33 32.83
N CYS A 129 23.21 -2.39 32.88
CA CYS A 129 23.55 -3.70 32.33
C CYS A 129 23.80 -3.64 30.81
N SER A 130 22.94 -2.96 30.05
CA SER A 130 23.12 -2.78 28.61
C SER A 130 24.37 -1.95 28.27
N ASP A 131 24.60 -0.85 28.99
CA ASP A 131 25.78 0.02 28.81
C ASP A 131 27.08 -0.75 29.11
N ALA A 132 27.08 -1.58 30.15
CA ALA A 132 28.18 -2.49 30.47
C ALA A 132 28.44 -3.50 29.33
N ALA A 133 27.39 -4.04 28.72
CA ALA A 133 27.52 -4.95 27.58
C ALA A 133 28.16 -4.26 26.36
N TYR A 134 27.80 -3.01 26.07
CA TYR A 134 28.45 -2.23 25.01
C TYR A 134 29.94 -1.97 25.29
N LEU A 135 30.30 -1.71 26.55
CA LEU A 135 31.69 -1.51 26.96
C LEU A 135 32.52 -2.78 26.72
N VAL A 136 32.03 -3.94 27.17
CA VAL A 136 32.68 -5.24 26.95
C VAL A 136 32.74 -5.58 25.45
N THR A 137 31.69 -5.24 24.69
CA THR A 137 31.70 -5.41 23.23
C THR A 137 32.86 -4.64 22.59
N SER A 138 33.05 -3.37 23.01
CA SER A 138 34.15 -2.55 22.50
C SER A 138 35.51 -3.17 22.82
N GLN A 139 35.70 -3.68 24.05
CA GLN A 139 36.92 -4.38 24.45
C GLN A 139 37.17 -5.62 23.58
N LEU A 140 36.18 -6.48 23.38
CA LEU A 140 36.32 -7.68 22.54
C LEU A 140 36.65 -7.35 21.08
N THR A 141 36.07 -6.30 20.53
CA THR A 141 36.40 -5.86 19.15
C THR A 141 37.80 -5.27 19.01
N THR A 142 38.45 -4.85 20.11
CA THR A 142 39.88 -4.48 20.07
C THR A 142 40.79 -5.70 20.09
N ILE A 143 40.35 -6.80 20.71
CA ILE A 143 41.09 -8.07 20.77
C ILE A 143 40.98 -8.82 19.44
N ASP A 144 39.81 -8.78 18.81
CA ASP A 144 39.56 -9.35 17.49
C ASP A 144 38.97 -8.29 16.54
N PRO A 145 39.81 -7.55 15.80
CA PRO A 145 39.36 -6.50 14.89
C PRO A 145 38.54 -7.03 13.70
N ASN A 146 38.58 -8.33 13.42
CA ASN A 146 37.80 -8.95 12.35
C ASN A 146 36.41 -9.40 12.83
N ALA A 147 36.14 -9.33 14.14
CA ALA A 147 34.88 -9.73 14.71
C ALA A 147 33.77 -8.71 14.45
N ASN A 148 32.56 -9.19 14.14
CA ASN A 148 31.40 -8.33 13.97
C ASN A 148 30.87 -7.88 15.35
N ARG A 149 30.92 -6.57 15.60
CA ARG A 149 30.43 -5.93 16.83
C ARG A 149 29.02 -6.37 17.24
N ILE A 150 28.09 -6.49 16.30
CA ILE A 150 26.69 -6.87 16.57
C ILE A 150 26.62 -8.31 17.06
N LYS A 151 27.38 -9.21 16.44
CA LYS A 151 27.44 -10.62 16.85
C LYS A 151 28.07 -10.76 18.25
N CYS A 152 29.14 -10.00 18.52
CA CYS A 152 29.76 -9.98 19.85
C CYS A 152 28.77 -9.52 20.91
N PHE A 153 28.04 -8.43 20.65
CA PHE A 153 27.01 -7.93 21.55
C PHE A 153 25.95 -9.00 21.84
N ASN A 154 25.47 -9.72 20.82
CA ASN A 154 24.50 -10.79 20.99
C ASN A 154 25.02 -11.93 21.89
N TYR A 155 26.29 -12.33 21.75
CA TYR A 155 26.89 -13.31 22.65
C TYR A 155 26.98 -12.82 24.09
N ILE A 156 27.27 -11.53 24.30
CA ILE A 156 27.35 -10.92 25.63
C ILE A 156 25.98 -10.91 26.32
N VAL A 157 24.92 -10.49 25.61
CA VAL A 157 23.57 -10.49 26.20
C VAL A 157 23.04 -11.91 26.42
N LEU A 158 23.37 -12.87 25.55
CA LEU A 158 23.08 -14.30 25.78
C LEU A 158 23.76 -14.81 27.04
N TYR A 159 25.05 -14.50 27.24
CA TYR A 159 25.77 -14.86 28.46
C TYR A 159 25.16 -14.21 29.71
N ALA A 160 24.78 -12.93 29.63
CA ALA A 160 24.14 -12.22 30.72
C ALA A 160 22.79 -12.84 31.13
N ALA A 161 21.95 -13.20 30.15
CA ALA A 161 20.67 -13.85 30.40
C ALA A 161 20.81 -15.30 30.90
N ALA A 162 21.78 -16.05 30.37
CA ALA A 162 21.96 -17.48 30.66
C ALA A 162 22.69 -17.74 31.99
N VAL A 163 23.76 -16.99 32.25
CA VAL A 163 24.75 -17.32 33.28
C VAL A 163 24.75 -16.30 34.43
N LEU A 164 24.58 -15.01 34.13
CA LEU A 164 24.76 -13.95 35.14
C LEU A 164 23.49 -13.61 35.91
N ASN A 165 22.35 -13.60 35.22
CA ASN A 165 21.09 -13.24 35.84
C ASN A 165 20.52 -14.41 36.64
N GLN A 166 20.33 -14.22 37.95
CA GLN A 166 19.78 -15.24 38.84
C GLN A 166 18.36 -15.71 38.47
N PHE A 167 17.55 -14.83 37.84
CA PHE A 167 16.19 -15.15 37.41
C PHE A 167 16.15 -15.82 36.04
N GLY A 168 17.24 -15.73 35.27
CA GLY A 168 17.40 -16.39 33.97
C GLY A 168 16.41 -15.94 32.91
N THR A 169 16.24 -16.78 31.89
CA THR A 169 15.34 -16.54 30.75
C THR A 169 13.87 -16.83 31.04
N THR A 170 13.54 -17.39 32.22
CA THR A 170 12.15 -17.59 32.65
C THR A 170 11.50 -16.29 33.15
N ASP A 171 12.30 -15.30 33.52
CA ASP A 171 11.80 -14.01 34.00
C ASP A 171 11.54 -13.03 32.86
N VAL A 172 10.35 -12.42 32.91
CA VAL A 172 9.81 -11.54 31.88
C VAL A 172 10.57 -10.20 31.84
N SER A 173 11.07 -9.73 32.98
CA SER A 173 11.89 -8.51 33.06
C SER A 173 13.31 -8.75 32.56
N THR A 174 13.90 -9.91 32.85
CA THR A 174 15.22 -10.31 32.33
C THR A 174 15.20 -10.47 30.82
N THR A 175 14.23 -11.18 30.26
CA THR A 175 14.11 -11.37 28.79
C THR A 175 13.80 -10.08 28.05
N SER A 176 12.95 -9.21 28.61
CA SER A 176 12.67 -7.90 28.01
C SER A 176 13.88 -6.96 28.06
N CYS A 177 14.60 -6.93 29.18
CA CYS A 177 15.78 -6.09 29.35
C CYS A 177 16.99 -6.58 28.53
N ILE A 178 17.43 -7.82 28.76
CA ILE A 178 18.69 -8.33 28.22
C ILE A 178 18.54 -8.76 26.75
N LEU A 179 17.45 -9.47 26.42
CA LEU A 179 17.22 -10.01 25.07
C LEU A 179 16.36 -9.08 24.18
N GLY A 180 15.92 -7.94 24.71
CA GLY A 180 15.11 -6.97 23.98
C GLY A 180 13.73 -7.49 23.61
N LEU A 181 13.16 -8.42 24.39
CA LEU A 181 11.85 -9.00 24.10
C LEU A 181 10.76 -7.92 24.19
N ASN A 182 10.06 -7.70 23.07
CA ASN A 182 8.89 -6.84 23.02
C ASN A 182 7.74 -7.52 23.76
N GLN A 183 7.40 -7.00 24.93
CA GLN A 183 6.24 -7.47 25.70
C GLN A 183 4.94 -6.97 25.05
N PRO A 184 3.86 -7.77 25.07
CA PRO A 184 2.53 -7.29 24.71
C PRO A 184 2.14 -6.21 25.73
N SER A 185 1.74 -5.03 25.24
CA SER A 185 1.33 -3.89 26.06
C SER A 185 0.13 -4.25 26.94
N SER A 186 0.39 -4.83 28.10
CA SER A 186 -0.58 -4.98 29.18
C SER A 186 -0.54 -3.66 29.95
N GLY A 187 -1.67 -2.96 29.99
CA GLY A 187 -1.81 -1.59 30.48
C GLY A 187 -1.28 -1.35 31.89
N VAL A 188 0.04 -1.15 32.01
CA VAL A 188 0.66 -0.44 33.12
C VAL A 188 0.68 1.03 32.68
N THR A 189 -0.15 1.82 33.37
CA THR A 189 -0.15 3.27 33.29
C THR A 189 1.20 3.80 33.76
N GLU A 190 2.18 3.86 32.87
CA GLU A 190 3.24 4.84 32.99
C GLU A 190 2.81 6.06 32.19
N ALA A 191 2.58 7.16 32.93
CA ALA A 191 2.44 8.48 32.37
C ALA A 191 3.74 8.89 31.67
N SER A 192 3.94 8.42 30.44
CA SER A 192 4.97 8.95 29.55
C SER A 192 4.50 10.33 29.08
N ILE A 193 5.06 11.38 29.69
CA ILE A 193 5.07 12.73 29.15
C ILE A 193 5.64 12.63 27.73
N LYS A 194 4.77 12.71 26.73
CA LYS A 194 5.16 12.76 25.31
C LYS A 194 5.78 14.12 25.03
N ILE A 195 7.07 14.28 25.28
CA ILE A 195 7.86 15.27 24.55
C ILE A 195 8.14 14.65 23.18
N ALA A 196 7.23 14.90 22.24
CA ALA A 196 7.34 14.42 20.87
C ALA A 196 8.59 15.06 20.23
N SER A 197 9.57 14.23 19.90
CA SER A 197 10.62 14.62 18.97
C SER A 197 9.99 14.88 17.60
N ASN A 198 10.30 16.03 17.00
CA ASN A 198 9.73 16.53 15.73
C ASN A 198 9.80 15.55 14.54
N ARG A 199 10.57 14.46 14.65
CA ARG A 199 10.72 13.43 13.61
C ARG A 199 9.54 12.44 13.51
N GLU A 200 8.79 12.25 14.60
CA GLU A 200 7.61 11.36 14.65
C GLU A 200 6.32 12.07 14.19
N VAL A 201 6.21 13.38 14.45
CA VAL A 201 5.06 14.20 14.04
C VAL A 201 5.01 14.36 12.51
N LEU A 202 6.18 14.41 11.85
CA LEU A 202 6.26 14.48 10.39
C LEU A 202 5.78 13.18 9.72
N LYS A 203 6.10 12.01 10.29
CA LYS A 203 5.71 10.69 9.75
C LYS A 203 4.21 10.39 9.90
N LEU A 204 3.60 10.86 10.99
CA LEU A 204 2.15 10.82 11.16
C LEU A 204 1.43 11.80 10.22
N GLY A 205 2.07 12.91 9.85
CA GLY A 205 1.55 13.85 8.86
C GLY A 205 1.39 13.23 7.46
N PHE A 206 2.42 12.52 6.97
CA PHE A 206 2.39 11.93 5.62
C PHE A 206 1.40 10.77 5.47
N THR A 207 1.14 10.00 6.52
CA THR A 207 0.21 8.86 6.48
C THR A 207 -1.25 9.30 6.50
N LEU A 208 -1.60 10.34 7.27
CA LEU A 208 -2.96 10.90 7.29
C LEU A 208 -3.29 11.67 6.00
N LEU A 209 -2.32 12.43 5.46
CA LEU A 209 -2.49 13.13 4.18
C LEU A 209 -2.72 12.16 3.02
N GLY A 210 -2.02 11.03 2.99
CA GLY A 210 -2.17 10.01 1.95
C GLY A 210 -3.57 9.39 1.91
N VAL A 211 -4.15 9.07 3.07
CA VAL A 211 -5.50 8.51 3.17
C VAL A 211 -6.55 9.52 2.72
N VAL A 212 -6.44 10.79 3.15
CA VAL A 212 -7.37 11.86 2.76
C VAL A 212 -7.30 12.10 1.25
N ILE A 213 -6.11 12.16 0.66
CA ILE A 213 -5.93 12.34 -0.78
C ILE A 213 -6.52 11.14 -1.55
N GLY A 214 -6.29 9.91 -1.09
CA GLY A 214 -6.86 8.71 -1.70
C GLY A 214 -8.38 8.70 -1.71
N VAL A 215 -9.02 9.08 -0.60
CA VAL A 215 -10.48 9.18 -0.49
C VAL A 215 -11.03 10.27 -1.41
N VAL A 216 -10.38 11.43 -1.46
CA VAL A 216 -10.80 12.53 -2.36
C VAL A 216 -10.70 12.12 -3.83
N LEU A 217 -9.61 11.48 -4.24
CA LEU A 217 -9.43 11.01 -5.62
C LEU A 217 -10.45 9.93 -5.99
N ALA A 218 -10.75 9.00 -5.09
CA ALA A 218 -11.77 7.97 -5.31
C ALA A 218 -13.17 8.59 -5.49
N LEU A 219 -13.53 9.57 -4.64
CA LEU A 219 -14.82 10.27 -4.75
C LEU A 219 -14.93 11.06 -6.06
N LEU A 220 -13.86 11.74 -6.50
CA LEU A 220 -13.84 12.45 -7.78
C LEU A 220 -14.04 11.49 -8.97
N MET A 221 -13.40 10.32 -8.94
CA MET A 221 -13.56 9.29 -9.96
C MET A 221 -14.99 8.76 -10.04
N VAL A 222 -15.64 8.52 -8.89
CA VAL A 222 -17.04 8.10 -8.82
C VAL A 222 -17.97 9.18 -9.38
N VAL A 223 -17.78 10.45 -8.99
CA VAL A 223 -18.58 11.57 -9.49
C VAL A 223 -18.41 11.76 -11.00
N MET A 224 -17.17 11.68 -11.50
CA MET A 224 -16.88 11.75 -12.93
C MET A 224 -17.53 10.61 -13.70
N TYR A 225 -17.48 9.38 -13.17
CA TYR A 225 -18.15 8.23 -13.75
C TYR A 225 -19.67 8.40 -13.78
N TRP A 226 -20.29 8.87 -12.68
CA TRP A 226 -21.73 9.14 -12.61
C TRP A 226 -22.15 10.24 -13.59
N LYS A 227 -21.37 11.33 -13.70
CA LYS A 227 -21.64 12.38 -14.68
C LYS A 227 -21.49 11.88 -16.10
N TRP A 228 -20.51 11.02 -16.38
CA TRP A 228 -20.30 10.48 -17.71
C TRP A 228 -21.43 9.54 -18.12
N ASP A 229 -21.87 8.67 -17.22
CA ASP A 229 -23.03 7.79 -17.44
C ASP A 229 -24.32 8.59 -17.67
N LYS A 230 -24.56 9.64 -16.86
CA LYS A 230 -25.71 10.53 -17.04
C LYS A 230 -25.71 11.24 -18.40
N ARG A 231 -24.57 11.80 -18.83
CA ARG A 231 -24.45 12.44 -20.15
C ARG A 231 -24.67 11.45 -21.29
N ARG A 232 -24.23 10.19 -21.12
CA ARG A 232 -24.43 9.15 -22.12
C ARG A 232 -25.92 8.82 -22.29
N LYS A 233 -26.69 8.80 -21.20
CA LYS A 233 -28.15 8.57 -21.22
C LYS A 233 -28.90 9.73 -21.89
N GLU A 234 -28.53 10.98 -21.60
CA GLU A 234 -29.15 12.16 -22.22
C GLU A 234 -28.89 12.24 -23.75
N THR A 235 -27.69 11.89 -24.21
CA THR A 235 -27.36 11.87 -25.65
C THR A 235 -28.09 10.76 -26.41
N VAL A 236 -28.26 9.58 -25.79
CA VAL A 236 -29.05 8.49 -26.38
C VAL A 236 -30.53 8.88 -26.48
N TYR A 237 -31.09 9.51 -25.44
CA TYR A 237 -32.48 9.98 -25.43
C TYR A 237 -32.76 11.06 -26.47
N HIS A 238 -31.87 12.05 -26.63
CA HIS A 238 -32.00 13.07 -27.68
C HIS A 238 -31.99 12.47 -29.09
N ARG A 239 -31.11 11.49 -29.33
CA ARG A 239 -31.01 10.81 -30.62
C ARG A 239 -32.26 9.99 -30.92
N GLU A 240 -32.86 9.38 -29.91
CA GLU A 240 -34.12 8.64 -30.05
C GLU A 240 -35.29 9.58 -30.37
N ILE A 241 -35.39 10.72 -29.70
CA ILE A 241 -36.39 11.75 -30.01
C ILE A 241 -36.20 12.28 -31.44
N GLU A 242 -34.99 12.61 -31.86
CA GLU A 242 -34.73 13.05 -33.24
C GLU A 242 -35.13 12.00 -34.27
N ASN A 243 -34.79 10.73 -34.03
CA ASN A 243 -35.16 9.63 -34.91
C ASN A 243 -36.68 9.41 -34.96
N LYS A 244 -37.37 9.53 -33.81
CA LYS A 244 -38.82 9.38 -33.72
C LYS A 244 -39.54 10.54 -34.42
N VAL A 245 -39.08 11.78 -34.23
CA VAL A 245 -39.59 12.94 -34.97
C VAL A 245 -39.36 12.74 -36.46
N ARG A 246 -38.15 12.36 -36.89
CA ARG A 246 -37.82 12.08 -38.30
C ARG A 246 -38.74 11.03 -38.92
N ALA A 247 -39.07 9.97 -38.18
CA ALA A 247 -40.00 8.93 -38.64
C ALA A 247 -41.45 9.42 -38.74
N ILE A 248 -41.90 10.28 -37.82
CA ILE A 248 -43.27 10.86 -37.84
C ILE A 248 -43.47 11.82 -39.02
N VAL A 249 -42.45 12.60 -39.40
CA VAL A 249 -42.59 13.57 -40.51
C VAL A 249 -42.46 12.92 -41.91
N LEU A 250 -41.92 11.70 -42.01
CA LEU A 250 -41.71 10.98 -43.27
C LEU A 250 -42.50 9.67 -43.39
N PRO A 251 -43.84 9.70 -43.56
CA PRO A 251 -44.51 8.57 -44.19
C PRO A 251 -44.50 8.70 -45.72
N ASN A 252 -44.83 9.88 -46.30
CA ASN A 252 -45.17 9.96 -47.73
C ASN A 252 -44.97 11.34 -48.43
N ALA A 253 -44.22 12.27 -47.85
CA ALA A 253 -43.94 13.55 -48.51
C ALA A 253 -42.51 13.54 -49.07
N GLY A 254 -42.34 13.70 -50.39
CA GLY A 254 -41.05 13.84 -51.07
C GLY A 254 -40.28 15.13 -50.73
N ALA A 255 -40.31 15.55 -49.46
CA ALA A 255 -39.64 16.72 -48.95
C ALA A 255 -38.17 16.41 -48.61
N LYS A 256 -37.26 17.18 -49.19
CA LYS A 256 -35.83 17.11 -48.93
C LYS A 256 -35.44 18.10 -47.84
N TRP A 257 -34.79 17.62 -46.79
CA TRP A 257 -34.23 18.47 -45.74
C TRP A 257 -32.94 19.15 -46.22
N PHE A 258 -32.80 20.45 -45.96
CA PHE A 258 -31.60 21.24 -46.25
C PHE A 258 -30.98 21.74 -44.94
N HIS A 259 -29.66 21.66 -44.85
CA HIS A 259 -28.97 22.21 -43.69
C HIS A 259 -29.04 23.74 -43.72
N VAL A 260 -29.25 24.40 -42.57
CA VAL A 260 -29.40 25.87 -42.51
C VAL A 260 -28.18 26.60 -43.12
N LEU A 261 -26.99 25.99 -43.03
CA LEU A 261 -25.77 26.50 -43.65
C LEU A 261 -25.82 26.50 -45.19
N GLU A 262 -26.46 25.51 -45.79
CA GLU A 262 -26.64 25.46 -47.25
C GLU A 262 -27.61 26.54 -47.72
N LEU A 263 -28.72 26.74 -46.99
CA LEU A 263 -29.66 27.82 -47.27
C LEU A 263 -29.01 29.19 -47.10
N LYS A 264 -28.20 29.38 -46.05
CA LYS A 264 -27.43 30.60 -45.82
C LYS A 264 -26.43 30.85 -46.95
N ARG A 265 -25.82 29.80 -47.50
CA ARG A 265 -24.91 29.91 -48.65
C ARG A 265 -25.67 30.23 -49.94
N ALA A 266 -26.79 29.56 -50.20
CA ALA A 266 -27.60 29.73 -51.40
C ALA A 266 -28.29 31.11 -51.49
N THR A 267 -28.67 31.68 -50.34
CA THR A 267 -29.32 33.01 -50.27
C THR A 267 -28.32 34.16 -50.12
N LYS A 268 -27.00 33.88 -50.14
CA LYS A 268 -25.92 34.83 -49.84
C LYS A 268 -26.15 35.54 -48.49
N LYS A 269 -26.27 34.74 -47.44
CA LYS A 269 -26.57 35.16 -46.05
C LYS A 269 -27.86 35.96 -45.93
N PHE A 270 -28.93 35.56 -46.64
CA PHE A 270 -30.23 36.25 -46.63
C PHE A 270 -30.12 37.75 -47.01
N SER A 271 -29.35 38.04 -48.06
CA SER A 271 -29.17 39.41 -48.54
C SER A 271 -30.49 40.01 -49.03
N ARG A 272 -30.78 41.28 -48.68
CA ARG A 272 -31.98 42.00 -49.17
C ARG A 272 -32.11 42.02 -50.69
N ARG A 273 -31.01 41.98 -51.44
CA ARG A 273 -31.03 41.92 -52.92
C ARG A 273 -31.66 40.64 -53.47
N ASN A 274 -31.80 39.62 -52.63
CA ASN A 274 -32.46 38.37 -52.95
C ASN A 274 -33.87 38.28 -52.35
N ALA A 275 -34.37 39.31 -51.66
CA ALA A 275 -35.76 39.34 -51.22
C ALA A 275 -36.68 39.48 -52.45
N VAL A 276 -37.67 38.60 -52.56
CA VAL A 276 -38.65 38.56 -53.65
C VAL A 276 -39.95 39.25 -53.22
N GLY A 277 -40.28 39.19 -51.93
CA GLY A 277 -41.44 39.86 -51.36
C GLY A 277 -41.45 39.75 -49.83
N GLN A 278 -42.17 40.67 -49.19
CA GLN A 278 -42.37 40.74 -47.74
C GLN A 278 -43.86 40.92 -47.45
N GLY A 279 -44.41 40.06 -46.60
CA GLY A 279 -45.80 40.12 -46.14
C GLY A 279 -45.92 39.75 -44.66
N GLY A 280 -47.15 39.58 -44.16
CA GLY A 280 -47.42 39.20 -42.77
C GLY A 280 -46.77 37.88 -42.33
N ASP A 281 -46.50 37.00 -43.29
CA ASP A 281 -45.85 35.69 -43.07
C ASP A 281 -44.32 35.71 -43.25
N GLY A 282 -43.69 36.89 -43.27
CA GLY A 282 -42.25 37.04 -43.34
C GLY A 282 -41.69 37.40 -44.73
N VAL A 283 -40.37 37.27 -44.87
CA VAL A 283 -39.61 37.68 -46.07
C VAL A 283 -39.20 36.45 -46.87
N VAL A 284 -39.48 36.48 -48.17
CA VAL A 284 -39.17 35.39 -49.10
C VAL A 284 -37.88 35.72 -49.84
N TYR A 285 -36.89 34.83 -49.79
CA TYR A 285 -35.60 35.02 -50.46
C TYR A 285 -35.43 34.04 -51.63
N LYS A 286 -34.92 34.53 -52.76
CA LYS A 286 -34.43 33.68 -53.87
C LYS A 286 -33.02 33.19 -53.56
N GLY A 287 -32.74 31.93 -53.86
CA GLY A 287 -31.42 31.35 -53.69
C GLY A 287 -31.19 30.20 -54.66
N THR A 288 -29.95 30.08 -55.13
CA THR A 288 -29.52 28.98 -56.00
C THR A 288 -28.73 27.99 -55.17
N LEU A 289 -29.31 26.81 -54.95
CA LEU A 289 -28.63 25.73 -54.25
C LEU A 289 -27.78 24.97 -55.28
N LEU A 290 -26.46 25.13 -55.24
CA LEU A 290 -25.54 24.34 -56.05
C LEU A 290 -25.49 22.92 -55.49
N MET A 291 -26.40 22.05 -55.92
CA MET A 291 -26.15 20.61 -55.84
C MET A 291 -25.06 20.29 -56.85
N VAL A 292 -23.97 19.68 -56.38
CA VAL A 292 -22.96 19.11 -57.27
C VAL A 292 -23.61 17.92 -57.99
N LEU A 293 -24.25 18.17 -59.13
CA LEU A 293 -24.25 17.35 -60.34
C LEU A 293 -25.10 18.06 -61.41
N TRP A 294 -24.45 18.48 -62.49
CA TRP A 294 -25.08 19.05 -63.68
C TRP A 294 -26.02 18.01 -64.32
N LEU A 295 -27.31 18.33 -64.44
CA LEU A 295 -28.28 17.95 -65.50
C LEU A 295 -29.69 17.79 -64.92
N LEU A 296 -30.50 18.85 -65.04
CA LEU A 296 -31.78 18.82 -65.78
C LEU A 296 -32.70 19.95 -65.30
N LEU A 297 -32.95 20.88 -66.25
CA LEU A 297 -34.07 21.81 -66.32
C LEU A 297 -34.19 22.88 -65.23
N ARG A 298 -33.70 24.07 -65.62
CA ARG A 298 -34.12 25.43 -65.23
C ARG A 298 -35.40 25.44 -64.38
N ARG A 299 -35.25 25.43 -63.05
CA ARG A 299 -36.39 25.55 -62.13
C ARG A 299 -36.06 26.51 -60.99
N PHE A 300 -36.65 27.70 -61.07
CA PHE A 300 -36.65 28.68 -59.98
C PHE A 300 -37.56 28.16 -58.86
N LEU A 301 -37.03 28.05 -57.64
CA LEU A 301 -37.76 27.69 -56.42
C LEU A 301 -37.83 28.91 -55.50
N ILE A 302 -39.05 29.24 -55.04
CA ILE A 302 -39.36 30.32 -54.09
C ILE A 302 -39.68 29.67 -52.74
N TRP A 303 -39.04 30.10 -51.65
CA TRP A 303 -39.15 29.49 -50.31
C TRP A 303 -39.81 30.42 -49.28
N ARG A 304 -40.82 29.92 -48.55
CA ARG A 304 -41.51 30.59 -47.42
C ARG A 304 -40.87 30.14 -46.09
N LEU A 305 -40.58 31.06 -45.18
CA LEU A 305 -40.07 30.76 -43.83
C LEU A 305 -41.13 31.14 -42.79
N ASN A 306 -41.80 30.14 -42.22
CA ASN A 306 -42.38 30.21 -40.87
C ASN A 306 -42.47 28.78 -40.30
N GLY A 307 -42.21 28.65 -39.00
CA GLY A 307 -42.30 27.44 -38.16
C GLY A 307 -42.42 26.08 -38.85
N MET A 308 -41.30 25.34 -38.93
CA MET A 308 -41.22 23.91 -39.26
C MET A 308 -42.20 23.37 -40.31
N LYS A 309 -42.31 24.00 -41.49
CA LYS A 309 -42.74 23.28 -42.70
C LYS A 309 -42.25 24.02 -43.95
N ILE A 310 -41.35 23.36 -44.68
CA ILE A 310 -40.81 23.88 -45.93
C ILE A 310 -41.51 23.13 -47.08
N SER A 311 -42.42 23.79 -47.79
CA SER A 311 -43.06 23.23 -48.99
C SER A 311 -42.55 23.92 -50.25
N ALA A 312 -42.00 23.15 -51.18
CA ALA A 312 -41.69 23.60 -52.53
C ALA A 312 -42.96 23.53 -53.39
N MET A 313 -43.49 24.68 -53.82
CA MET A 313 -44.57 24.71 -54.81
C MET A 313 -44.02 24.87 -56.22
N ARG A 314 -44.53 24.03 -57.14
CA ARG A 314 -44.26 24.05 -58.57
C ARG A 314 -45.18 25.08 -59.23
N TRP A 315 -44.63 26.20 -59.71
CA TRP A 315 -45.38 27.13 -60.58
C TRP A 315 -45.71 26.42 -61.90
N ARG A 316 -46.98 26.50 -62.32
CA ARG A 316 -47.45 26.09 -63.65
C ARG A 316 -47.79 27.39 -64.39
N SER A 317 -47.00 27.74 -65.40
CA SER A 317 -47.38 28.71 -66.43
C SER A 317 -48.19 28.00 -67.50
#